data_AF-A0AA95HCG6-F1
#
_entry.id   AF-A0AA95HCG6-F1
#
_cell.length_a   1.000
_cell.length_b   1.000
_cell.length_c   1.000
_cell.angle_alpha   90.00
_cell.angle_beta   90.00
_cell.angle_gamma   90.00
#
_symmetry.space_group_name_H-M   'P 1'
#
loop_
_entity.id
_entity.type
_entity.pdbx_description
1 polymer ?
#
loop_
_entity_poly.entity_id
_entity_poly.type
_entity_poly.pdbx_seq_one_letter_code
_entity_poly.pdbx_strand_id
1 'polypeptide(L)'
;MPNLPSSAISRLLEQLSVLEDPRQQAKVLYPLPEILLLGLAGSLAGADDVVEMVRWAKLNADFLRRYYPYARGFPSHDTVSDVFNALNAKLFSELFIRWTNSLSAGEADLLNIDGKTSRRSGGNGQNPLHLVSAWANQQNLVLGQEATDQKSNEITAIPALLRKLDIEGCLITIDAMGTQKAIAKQIVEAGGDYLLLNSRDIPPKPSMMLGSSLTELLF
;
A
#
# COMPACT_ATOMS: atom_id res chain seq x y z
N MET A 1 24.01 0.42 -16.46
CA MET A 1 23.10 1.21 -15.62
C MET A 1 23.97 2.11 -14.75
N PRO A 2 23.83 3.44 -14.77
CA PRO A 2 24.59 4.29 -13.85
C PRO A 2 24.21 3.91 -12.42
N ASN A 3 25.22 3.75 -11.56
CA ASN A 3 25.07 3.38 -10.16
C ASN A 3 24.21 4.41 -9.42
N LEU A 4 22.94 4.08 -9.24
CA LEU A 4 22.04 4.80 -8.35
C LEU A 4 22.55 4.60 -6.91
N PRO A 5 22.70 5.65 -6.08
CA PRO A 5 23.11 5.49 -4.68
C PRO A 5 22.10 4.62 -3.93
N SER A 6 22.54 3.86 -2.91
CA SER A 6 21.75 2.89 -2.11
C SER A 6 20.66 3.54 -1.24
N SER A 7 19.77 4.32 -1.87
CA SER A 7 18.62 4.99 -1.27
C SER A 7 17.36 4.15 -1.44
N ALA A 8 16.36 4.35 -0.57
CA ALA A 8 15.06 3.69 -0.66
C ALA A 8 14.39 3.90 -2.03
N ILE A 9 14.57 5.08 -2.62
CA ILE A 9 14.04 5.44 -3.95
C ILE A 9 14.70 4.59 -5.04
N SER A 10 16.01 4.37 -4.99
CA SER A 10 16.71 3.55 -5.98
C SER A 10 16.21 2.10 -5.96
N ARG A 11 16.00 1.54 -4.76
CA ARG A 11 15.41 0.18 -4.61
C ARG A 11 14.00 0.11 -5.18
N LEU A 12 13.17 1.14 -4.98
CA LEU A 12 11.84 1.19 -5.56
C LEU A 12 11.90 1.20 -7.09
N LEU A 13 12.76 2.04 -7.66
CA LEU A 13 12.93 2.13 -9.11
C LEU A 13 13.44 0.81 -9.70
N GLU A 14 14.32 0.09 -8.99
CA GLU A 14 14.73 -1.26 -9.36
C GLU A 14 13.56 -2.24 -9.36
N GLN A 15 12.70 -2.25 -8.32
CA GLN A 15 11.50 -3.10 -8.31
C GLN A 15 10.54 -2.77 -9.45
N LEU A 16 10.32 -1.48 -9.71
CA LEU A 16 9.43 -1.02 -10.78
C LEU A 16 9.99 -1.26 -12.19
N SER A 17 11.30 -1.49 -12.33
CA SER A 17 11.91 -1.80 -13.64
C SER A 17 11.43 -3.10 -14.27
N VAL A 18 10.81 -3.97 -13.47
CA VAL A 18 10.17 -5.23 -13.92
C VAL A 18 8.88 -4.97 -14.69
N LEU A 19 8.28 -3.79 -14.56
CA LEU A 19 7.06 -3.44 -15.29
C LEU A 19 7.33 -3.38 -16.79
N GLU A 20 6.56 -4.15 -17.55
CA GLU A 20 6.50 -4.03 -18.99
C GLU A 20 5.84 -2.69 -19.37
N ASP A 21 6.40 -2.03 -20.37
CA ASP A 21 5.81 -0.79 -20.89
C ASP A 21 4.60 -1.14 -21.77
N PRO A 22 3.35 -0.80 -21.34
CA PRO A 22 2.15 -1.20 -22.05
C PRO A 22 1.95 -0.42 -23.35
N ARG A 23 2.78 0.59 -23.62
CA ARG A 23 2.68 1.42 -24.82
C ARG A 23 3.32 0.76 -26.03
N GLN A 24 2.89 1.22 -27.20
CA GLN A 24 3.53 0.85 -28.46
C GLN A 24 4.96 1.42 -28.51
N GLN A 25 5.97 0.56 -28.47
CA GLN A 25 7.41 0.94 -28.37
C GLN A 25 7.86 1.98 -29.39
N ALA A 26 7.40 1.90 -30.65
CA ALA A 26 7.74 2.85 -31.70
C ALA A 26 7.25 4.30 -31.43
N LYS A 27 6.31 4.49 -30.50
CA LYS A 27 5.72 5.78 -30.12
C LYS A 27 6.17 6.28 -28.75
N VAL A 28 7.07 5.56 -28.08
CA VAL A 28 7.56 5.95 -26.75
C VAL A 28 8.57 7.07 -26.87
N LEU A 29 8.18 8.27 -26.41
CA LEU A 29 9.06 9.44 -26.31
C LEU A 29 9.70 9.57 -24.92
N TYR A 30 8.95 9.22 -23.89
CA TYR A 30 9.37 9.33 -22.48
C TYR A 30 9.50 7.93 -21.89
N PRO A 31 10.71 7.54 -21.43
CA PRO A 31 10.94 6.26 -20.77
C PRO A 31 9.94 6.01 -19.63
N LEU A 32 9.43 4.78 -19.52
CA LEU A 32 8.50 4.43 -18.44
C LEU A 32 9.04 4.78 -17.03
N PRO A 33 10.31 4.49 -16.68
CA PRO A 33 10.83 4.81 -15.35
C PRO A 33 10.82 6.31 -15.01
N GLU A 34 10.98 7.19 -16.02
CA GLU A 34 10.90 8.64 -15.84
C GLU A 34 9.49 9.08 -15.45
N ILE A 35 8.47 8.47 -16.07
CA ILE A 35 7.05 8.75 -15.79
C ILE A 35 6.66 8.20 -14.41
N LEU A 36 7.12 7.00 -14.07
CA LEU A 36 6.84 6.38 -12.77
C LEU A 36 7.46 7.20 -11.62
N LEU A 37 8.73 7.62 -11.76
CA LEU A 37 9.37 8.47 -10.76
C LEU A 37 8.64 9.81 -10.62
N LEU A 38 8.23 10.41 -11.73
CA LEU A 38 7.47 11.66 -11.73
C LEU A 38 6.18 11.53 -10.94
N GLY A 39 5.37 10.50 -11.23
CA GLY A 39 4.08 10.30 -10.57
C GLY A 39 4.22 10.01 -9.08
N LEU A 40 5.20 9.16 -8.72
CA LEU A 40 5.50 8.86 -7.32
C LEU A 40 5.93 10.11 -6.55
N ALA A 41 6.91 10.84 -7.08
CA ALA A 41 7.47 12.00 -6.40
C ALA A 41 6.44 13.13 -6.28
N GLY A 42 5.60 13.32 -7.32
CA GLY A 42 4.46 14.23 -7.26
C GLY A 42 3.45 13.83 -6.17
N SER A 43 3.07 12.56 -6.12
CA SER A 43 2.14 12.05 -5.09
C SER A 43 2.69 12.24 -3.67
N LEU A 44 3.96 11.92 -3.43
CA LEU A 44 4.61 12.12 -2.12
C LEU A 44 4.74 13.60 -1.75
N ALA A 45 4.82 14.48 -2.74
CA ALA A 45 4.81 15.92 -2.53
C ALA A 45 3.40 16.51 -2.32
N GLY A 46 2.36 15.67 -2.28
CA GLY A 46 0.98 16.10 -2.07
C GLY A 46 0.28 16.62 -3.32
N ALA A 47 0.73 16.24 -4.53
CA ALA A 47 -0.04 16.48 -5.74
C ALA A 47 -1.22 15.50 -5.82
N ASP A 48 -2.44 16.02 -5.85
CA ASP A 48 -3.67 15.22 -5.77
C ASP A 48 -4.15 14.73 -7.15
N ASP A 49 -3.63 15.30 -8.23
CA ASP A 49 -3.94 14.88 -9.60
C ASP A 49 -2.72 14.93 -10.54
N VAL A 50 -2.89 14.36 -11.74
CA VAL A 50 -1.81 14.25 -12.74
C VAL A 50 -1.35 15.62 -13.26
N VAL A 51 -2.24 16.62 -13.29
CA VAL A 51 -1.91 17.98 -13.71
C VAL A 51 -0.96 18.60 -12.68
N GLU A 52 -1.28 18.45 -11.40
CA GLU A 52 -0.43 18.87 -10.29
C GLU A 52 0.89 18.11 -10.24
N MET A 53 0.89 16.79 -10.49
CA MET A 53 2.13 15.99 -10.55
C MET A 53 3.08 16.52 -11.63
N VAL A 54 2.58 16.78 -12.84
CA VAL A 54 3.39 17.34 -13.93
C VAL A 54 3.85 18.76 -13.61
N ARG A 55 3.01 19.58 -12.98
CA ARG A 55 3.37 20.92 -12.53
C ARG A 55 4.50 20.86 -11.49
N TRP A 56 4.36 20.02 -10.47
CA TRP A 56 5.36 19.80 -9.44
C TRP A 56 6.68 19.33 -10.03
N ALA A 57 6.64 18.39 -10.98
CA ALA A 57 7.83 17.86 -11.65
C ALA A 57 8.62 18.94 -12.41
N LYS A 58 7.91 19.84 -13.09
CA LYS A 58 8.54 20.99 -13.78
C LYS A 58 9.21 21.95 -12.80
N LEU A 59 8.59 22.19 -11.65
CA LEU A 59 9.14 23.06 -10.60
C LEU A 59 10.33 22.41 -9.88
N ASN A 60 10.37 21.08 -9.79
CA ASN A 60 11.39 20.31 -9.08
C ASN A 60 12.27 19.50 -10.06
N ALA A 61 12.54 20.05 -11.24
CA ALA A 61 13.26 19.35 -12.30
C ALA A 61 14.64 18.85 -11.85
N ASP A 62 15.36 19.67 -11.07
CA ASP A 62 16.69 19.32 -10.56
C ASP A 62 16.65 18.16 -9.57
N PHE A 63 15.54 18.00 -8.82
CA PHE A 63 15.34 16.82 -7.97
C PHE A 63 15.27 15.56 -8.82
N LEU A 64 14.40 15.56 -9.83
CA LEU A 64 14.15 14.40 -10.68
C LEU A 64 15.37 14.03 -11.53
N ARG A 65 16.12 15.05 -11.96
CA ARG A 65 17.37 14.88 -12.74
C ARG A 65 18.52 14.21 -12.00
N ARG A 66 18.42 14.05 -10.67
CA ARG A 66 19.36 13.22 -9.91
C ARG A 66 19.23 11.72 -10.20
N TYR A 67 18.07 11.29 -10.69
CA TYR A 67 17.76 9.87 -10.91
C TYR A 67 17.67 9.52 -12.40
N TYR A 68 17.06 10.37 -13.22
CA TYR A 68 16.93 10.17 -14.67
C TYR A 68 17.16 11.47 -15.45
N PRO A 69 17.64 11.42 -16.72
CA PRO A 69 18.01 12.62 -17.45
C PRO A 69 16.82 13.50 -17.87
N TYR A 70 15.64 12.93 -18.12
CA TYR A 70 14.50 13.64 -18.73
C TYR A 70 14.89 14.36 -20.03
N ALA A 71 15.57 13.64 -20.93
CA ALA A 71 16.21 14.20 -22.13
C ALA A 71 15.21 14.85 -23.10
N ARG A 72 13.94 14.40 -23.09
CA ARG A 72 12.84 14.97 -23.87
C ARG A 72 12.01 15.99 -23.09
N GLY A 73 12.44 16.36 -21.88
CA GLY A 73 11.67 17.18 -20.95
C GLY A 73 10.62 16.36 -20.20
N PHE A 74 9.60 17.05 -19.67
CA PHE A 74 8.51 16.42 -18.92
C PHE A 74 7.30 16.15 -19.83
N PRO A 75 6.67 14.96 -19.70
CA PRO A 75 5.46 14.62 -20.46
C PRO A 75 4.29 15.57 -20.16
N SER A 76 3.30 15.60 -21.05
CA SER A 76 2.00 16.23 -20.77
C SER A 76 1.23 15.44 -19.72
N HIS A 77 0.25 16.08 -19.08
CA HIS A 77 -0.64 15.38 -18.14
C HIS A 77 -1.41 14.25 -18.83
N ASP A 78 -1.80 14.41 -20.11
CA ASP A 78 -2.42 13.34 -20.89
C ASP A 78 -1.49 12.13 -21.04
N THR A 79 -0.22 12.36 -21.40
CA THR A 79 0.75 11.26 -21.57
C THR A 79 0.97 10.49 -20.27
N VAL A 80 1.02 11.21 -19.14
CA VAL A 80 1.16 10.57 -17.82
C VAL A 80 -0.11 9.78 -17.49
N SER A 81 -1.28 10.38 -17.67
CA SER A 81 -2.57 9.73 -17.43
C SER A 81 -2.73 8.45 -18.25
N ASP A 82 -2.44 8.51 -19.56
CA ASP A 82 -2.51 7.35 -20.46
C ASP A 82 -1.62 6.20 -20.02
N VAL A 83 -0.39 6.52 -19.58
CA VAL A 83 0.54 5.51 -19.05
C VAL A 83 -0.01 4.88 -17.79
N PHE A 84 -0.41 5.67 -16.80
CA PHE A 84 -0.94 5.14 -15.54
C PHE A 84 -2.21 4.30 -15.74
N ASN A 85 -3.09 4.70 -16.67
CA ASN A 85 -4.29 3.95 -17.02
C ASN A 85 -4.00 2.62 -17.73
N ALA A 86 -2.89 2.53 -18.46
CA ALA A 86 -2.49 1.32 -19.17
C ALA A 86 -1.67 0.34 -18.31
N LEU A 87 -1.16 0.78 -17.15
CA LEU A 87 -0.35 -0.07 -16.27
C LEU A 87 -1.18 -1.19 -15.64
N ASN A 88 -0.55 -2.35 -15.47
CA ASN A 88 -1.13 -3.44 -14.69
C ASN A 88 -1.11 -3.06 -13.20
N ALA A 89 -2.26 -2.62 -12.69
CA ALA A 89 -2.43 -2.18 -11.31
C ALA A 89 -2.08 -3.27 -10.28
N LYS A 90 -2.38 -4.54 -10.59
CA LYS A 90 -2.07 -5.67 -9.69
C LYS A 90 -0.56 -5.87 -9.57
N LEU A 91 0.13 -5.95 -10.70
CA LEU A 91 1.59 -6.11 -10.71
C LEU A 91 2.28 -4.90 -10.05
N PHE A 92 1.80 -3.68 -10.33
CA PHE A 92 2.32 -2.48 -9.68
C PHE A 92 2.18 -2.55 -8.15
N SER A 93 1.00 -2.94 -7.65
CA SER A 93 0.75 -3.13 -6.21
C SER A 93 1.69 -4.17 -5.60
N GLU A 94 1.87 -5.31 -6.26
CA GLU A 94 2.77 -6.38 -5.79
C GLU A 94 4.23 -5.92 -5.70
N LEU A 95 4.72 -5.18 -6.70
CA LEU A 95 6.07 -4.63 -6.69
C LEU A 95 6.24 -3.55 -5.61
N PHE A 96 5.21 -2.73 -5.39
CA PHE A 96 5.21 -1.73 -4.32
C PHE A 96 5.27 -2.39 -2.93
N ILE A 97 4.45 -3.42 -2.68
CA ILE A 97 4.47 -4.19 -1.43
C ILE A 97 5.83 -4.87 -1.23
N ARG A 98 6.41 -5.43 -2.29
CA ARG A 98 7.74 -6.04 -2.21
C ARG A 98 8.81 -5.01 -1.82
N TRP A 99 8.72 -3.80 -2.39
CA TRP A 99 9.60 -2.71 -2.01
C TRP A 99 9.40 -2.30 -0.55
N THR A 100 8.17 -2.09 -0.07
CA THR A 100 7.93 -1.72 1.33
C THR A 100 8.45 -2.79 2.29
N ASN A 101 8.21 -4.07 1.99
CA ASN A 101 8.76 -5.17 2.77
C ASN A 101 10.30 -5.19 2.77
N SER A 102 10.97 -4.76 1.69
CA SER A 102 12.44 -4.63 1.66
C SER A 102 13.00 -3.50 2.53
N LEU A 103 12.14 -2.58 2.99
CA LEU A 103 12.49 -1.51 3.92
C LEU A 103 12.23 -1.89 5.38
N SER A 104 11.47 -2.96 5.63
CA SER A 104 11.21 -3.47 6.96
C SER A 104 12.52 -3.91 7.61
N ALA A 105 12.85 -3.33 8.76
CA ALA A 105 14.03 -3.65 9.55
C ALA A 105 13.64 -4.34 10.87
N GLY A 106 12.80 -5.38 10.78
CA GLY A 106 12.36 -6.16 11.95
C GLY A 106 11.00 -6.82 11.75
N GLU A 107 10.58 -7.57 12.76
CA GLU A 107 9.22 -8.12 12.87
C GLU A 107 8.25 -7.00 13.27
N ALA A 108 7.00 -7.09 12.84
CA ALA A 108 5.99 -6.07 13.11
C ALA A 108 5.22 -6.41 14.39
N ASP A 109 5.55 -5.78 15.51
CA ASP A 109 4.87 -6.07 16.79
C ASP A 109 3.37 -5.76 16.77
N LEU A 110 2.95 -4.76 15.96
CA LEU A 110 1.56 -4.31 15.85
C LEU A 110 1.17 -4.10 14.40
N LEU A 111 0.18 -4.87 13.95
CA LEU A 111 -0.42 -4.80 12.63
C LEU A 111 -1.87 -4.31 12.72
N ASN A 112 -2.15 -3.21 12.02
CA ASN A 112 -3.49 -2.65 11.88
C ASN A 112 -4.08 -3.07 10.54
N ILE A 113 -5.21 -3.77 10.55
CA ILE A 113 -5.98 -4.12 9.36
C ILE A 113 -7.14 -3.12 9.23
N ASP A 114 -7.16 -2.38 8.12
CA ASP A 114 -8.17 -1.35 7.86
C ASP A 114 -8.60 -1.33 6.39
N GLY A 115 -9.90 -1.10 6.17
CA GLY A 115 -10.55 -1.00 4.87
C GLY A 115 -10.82 0.46 4.48
N LYS A 116 -10.20 0.95 3.40
CA LYS A 116 -10.38 2.31 2.88
C LYS A 116 -10.97 2.30 1.48
N THR A 117 -12.01 3.12 1.27
CA THR A 117 -12.55 3.40 -0.07
C THR A 117 -11.95 4.69 -0.61
N SER A 118 -11.24 4.60 -1.74
CA SER A 118 -10.79 5.77 -2.49
C SER A 118 -11.99 6.37 -3.24
N ARG A 119 -12.62 7.39 -2.66
CA ARG A 119 -13.82 8.02 -3.25
C ARG A 119 -13.47 8.70 -4.57
N ARG A 120 -14.36 8.59 -5.56
CA ARG A 120 -14.18 9.11 -6.94
C ARG A 120 -13.14 8.38 -7.80
N SER A 121 -12.61 7.25 -7.33
CA SER A 121 -11.81 6.34 -8.18
C SER A 121 -12.65 5.47 -9.12
N GLY A 122 -13.97 5.40 -8.90
CA GLY A 122 -14.90 4.68 -9.76
C GLY A 122 -15.21 5.45 -11.05
N GLY A 123 -15.22 4.74 -12.18
CA GLY A 123 -15.53 5.27 -13.51
C GLY A 123 -16.10 4.20 -14.43
N ASN A 124 -16.78 4.59 -15.53
CA ASN A 124 -17.35 3.67 -16.53
C ASN A 124 -18.20 2.52 -15.94
N GLY A 125 -19.03 2.82 -14.92
CA GLY A 125 -19.90 1.83 -14.27
C GLY A 125 -19.22 0.95 -13.23
N GLN A 126 -17.94 1.19 -12.91
CA GLN A 126 -17.23 0.48 -11.85
C GLN A 126 -17.41 1.16 -10.49
N ASN A 127 -17.46 0.36 -9.44
CA ASN A 127 -17.49 0.85 -8.07
C ASN A 127 -16.16 1.53 -7.71
N PRO A 128 -16.17 2.49 -6.76
CA PRO A 128 -14.95 3.04 -6.20
C PRO A 128 -14.06 1.92 -5.63
N LEU A 129 -12.75 2.05 -5.84
CA LEU A 129 -11.74 1.14 -5.31
C LEU A 129 -11.84 1.09 -3.78
N HIS A 130 -12.08 -0.10 -3.26
CA HIS A 130 -11.98 -0.40 -1.84
C HIS A 130 -10.75 -1.28 -1.60
N LEU A 131 -9.90 -0.88 -0.66
CA LEU A 131 -8.65 -1.55 -0.33
C LEU A 131 -8.63 -1.89 1.15
N VAL A 132 -8.35 -3.15 1.46
CA VAL A 132 -8.01 -3.61 2.81
C VAL A 132 -6.50 -3.66 2.91
N SER A 133 -5.92 -2.98 3.90
CA SER A 133 -4.47 -2.87 4.06
C SER A 133 -4.02 -3.34 5.44
N ALA A 134 -2.82 -3.93 5.49
CA ALA A 134 -2.13 -4.29 6.71
C ALA A 134 -0.99 -3.28 6.95
N TRP A 135 -1.20 -2.42 7.94
CA TRP A 135 -0.30 -1.35 8.32
C TRP A 135 0.52 -1.75 9.55
N ALA A 136 1.85 -1.77 9.40
CA ALA A 136 2.79 -2.00 10.49
C ALA A 136 3.11 -0.67 11.18
N ASN A 137 2.69 -0.55 12.43
CA ASN A 137 2.65 0.73 13.13
C ASN A 137 4.06 1.30 13.40
N GLN A 138 4.96 0.47 13.92
CA GLN A 138 6.31 0.89 14.26
C GLN A 138 7.13 1.28 13.02
N GLN A 139 6.96 0.54 11.94
CA GLN A 139 7.70 0.73 10.69
C GLN A 139 7.10 1.84 9.83
N ASN A 140 5.84 2.25 10.07
CA ASN A 140 5.06 3.15 9.23
C ASN A 140 4.97 2.66 7.77
N LEU A 141 4.71 1.36 7.59
CA LEU A 141 4.70 0.70 6.29
C LEU A 141 3.42 -0.11 6.08
N VAL A 142 2.94 -0.15 4.84
CA VAL A 142 1.96 -1.14 4.39
C VAL A 142 2.72 -2.42 4.01
N LEU A 143 2.50 -3.51 4.74
CA LEU A 143 3.15 -4.80 4.48
C LEU A 143 2.34 -5.68 3.51
N GLY A 144 1.05 -5.39 3.36
CA GLY A 144 0.19 -6.04 2.39
C GLY A 144 -1.12 -5.28 2.18
N GLN A 145 -1.76 -5.50 1.05
CA GLN A 145 -3.07 -4.95 0.74
C GLN A 145 -3.84 -5.85 -0.24
N GLU A 146 -5.17 -5.83 -0.16
CA GLU A 146 -6.09 -6.56 -1.03
C GLU A 146 -7.20 -5.63 -1.51
N ALA A 147 -7.42 -5.56 -2.82
CA ALA A 147 -8.54 -4.82 -3.40
C ALA A 147 -9.82 -5.65 -3.33
N THR A 148 -10.95 -5.00 -3.03
CA THR A 148 -12.27 -5.64 -2.99
C THR A 148 -13.29 -4.80 -3.75
N ASP A 149 -14.33 -5.46 -4.26
CA ASP A 149 -15.37 -4.78 -5.05
C ASP A 149 -16.26 -3.86 -4.19
N GLN A 150 -16.39 -4.16 -2.90
CA GLN A 150 -17.29 -3.49 -1.96
C GLN A 150 -16.78 -3.60 -0.52
N LYS A 151 -17.15 -2.63 0.32
CA LYS A 151 -16.83 -2.62 1.75
C LYS A 151 -17.30 -3.88 2.49
N SER A 152 -18.42 -4.46 2.09
CA SER A 152 -18.95 -5.72 2.66
C SER A 152 -18.06 -6.94 2.38
N ASN A 153 -17.14 -6.85 1.42
CA ASN A 153 -16.26 -7.96 1.02
C ASN A 153 -14.96 -8.00 1.86
N GLU A 154 -14.80 -7.10 2.84
CA GLU A 154 -13.70 -7.15 3.83
C GLU A 154 -13.65 -8.52 4.55
N ILE A 155 -14.81 -9.14 4.77
CA ILE A 155 -14.97 -10.45 5.41
C ILE A 155 -14.12 -11.54 4.76
N THR A 156 -14.01 -11.52 3.43
CA THR A 156 -13.22 -12.49 2.66
C THR A 156 -11.80 -11.99 2.37
N ALA A 157 -11.63 -10.68 2.25
CA ALA A 157 -10.34 -10.06 1.96
C ALA A 157 -9.37 -10.11 3.14
N ILE A 158 -9.84 -9.89 4.37
CA ILE A 158 -9.00 -9.95 5.57
C ILE A 158 -8.35 -11.33 5.73
N PRO A 159 -9.10 -12.46 5.67
CA PRO A 159 -8.49 -13.79 5.67
C PRO A 159 -7.45 -14.00 4.58
N ALA A 160 -7.71 -13.50 3.37
CA ALA A 160 -6.78 -13.62 2.24
C ALA A 160 -5.50 -12.83 2.44
N LEU A 161 -5.62 -11.63 3.02
CA LEU A 161 -4.50 -10.77 3.35
C LEU A 161 -3.64 -11.39 4.45
N LEU A 162 -4.25 -11.88 5.55
CA LEU A 162 -3.53 -12.53 6.64
C LEU A 162 -2.72 -13.75 6.19
N ARG A 163 -3.20 -14.52 5.21
CA ARG A 163 -2.44 -15.66 4.66
C ARG A 163 -1.17 -15.27 3.90
N LYS A 164 -1.05 -14.01 3.48
CA LYS A 164 0.12 -13.51 2.73
C LYS A 164 1.16 -12.86 3.64
N LEU A 165 0.84 -12.70 4.92
CA LEU A 165 1.66 -12.00 5.89
C LEU A 165 2.23 -12.99 6.90
N ASP A 166 3.46 -12.74 7.32
CA ASP A 166 4.01 -13.35 8.52
C ASP A 166 3.46 -12.57 9.73
N ILE A 167 2.66 -13.25 10.54
CA ILE A 167 1.93 -12.64 11.67
C ILE A 167 2.22 -13.35 12.99
N GLU A 168 3.19 -14.26 13.01
CA GLU A 168 3.61 -14.93 14.23
C GLU A 168 4.16 -13.91 15.23
N GLY A 169 3.68 -13.93 16.48
CA GLY A 169 4.08 -12.96 17.51
C GLY A 169 3.51 -11.55 17.35
N CYS A 170 2.81 -11.25 16.25
CA CYS A 170 2.25 -9.93 15.98
C CYS A 170 0.92 -9.72 16.72
N LEU A 171 0.72 -8.54 17.31
CA LEU A 171 -0.60 -8.10 17.77
C LEU A 171 -1.39 -7.51 16.59
N ILE A 172 -2.54 -8.08 16.28
CA ILE A 172 -3.40 -7.64 15.18
C ILE A 172 -4.58 -6.84 15.72
N THR A 173 -4.77 -5.64 15.17
CA THR A 173 -5.96 -4.82 15.40
C THR A 173 -6.78 -4.75 14.12
N ILE A 174 -8.10 -4.86 14.25
CA ILE A 174 -9.04 -4.76 13.13
C ILE A 174 -10.20 -3.87 13.57
N ASP A 175 -10.78 -3.16 12.62
CA ASP A 175 -12.00 -2.41 12.86
C ASP A 175 -13.16 -3.31 13.32
N ALA A 176 -14.20 -2.68 13.86
CA ALA A 176 -15.35 -3.40 14.42
C ALA A 176 -16.13 -4.20 13.37
N MET A 177 -16.01 -3.85 12.08
CA MET A 177 -16.76 -4.51 11.01
C MET A 177 -16.06 -5.79 10.53
N GLY A 178 -14.73 -5.82 10.54
CA GLY A 178 -13.90 -7.00 10.29
C GLY A 178 -13.78 -7.94 11.50
N THR A 179 -14.36 -7.59 12.64
CA THR A 179 -14.26 -8.35 13.89
C THR A 179 -15.14 -9.62 13.85
N GLN A 180 -14.56 -10.73 13.35
CA GLN A 180 -15.25 -12.02 13.21
C GLN A 180 -14.53 -13.16 13.91
N LYS A 181 -15.30 -14.12 14.44
CA LYS A 181 -14.77 -15.31 15.13
C LYS A 181 -13.84 -16.15 14.25
N ALA A 182 -14.15 -16.29 12.96
CA ALA A 182 -13.31 -17.03 12.02
C ALA A 182 -11.94 -16.35 11.78
N ILE A 183 -11.94 -15.01 11.68
CA ILE A 183 -10.72 -14.21 11.53
C ILE A 183 -9.87 -14.30 12.81
N ALA A 184 -10.50 -14.14 13.98
CA ALA A 184 -9.81 -14.31 15.27
C ALA A 184 -9.14 -15.70 15.37
N LYS A 185 -9.86 -16.77 15.00
CA LYS A 185 -9.32 -18.13 14.97
C LYS A 185 -8.12 -18.25 14.05
N GLN A 186 -8.20 -17.70 12.84
CA GLN A 186 -7.09 -17.71 11.88
C GLN A 186 -5.84 -16.99 12.43
N ILE A 187 -6.02 -15.85 13.11
CA ILE A 187 -4.91 -15.12 13.74
C ILE A 187 -4.19 -15.99 14.78
N VAL A 188 -4.96 -16.64 15.66
CA VAL A 188 -4.40 -17.51 16.70
C VAL A 188 -3.71 -18.73 16.11
N GLU A 189 -4.32 -19.36 15.10
CA GLU A 189 -3.74 -20.53 14.43
C GLU A 189 -2.42 -20.20 13.71
N ALA A 190 -2.24 -18.95 13.30
CA ALA A 190 -1.01 -18.45 12.70
C ALA A 190 0.02 -17.90 13.71
N GLY A 191 -0.20 -18.10 15.01
CA GLY A 191 0.74 -17.69 16.07
C GLY A 191 0.67 -16.21 16.46
N GLY A 192 -0.32 -15.47 15.97
CA GLY A 192 -0.55 -14.06 16.31
C GLY A 192 -1.47 -13.86 17.52
N ASP A 193 -1.47 -12.63 18.01
CA ASP A 193 -2.43 -12.11 19.00
C ASP A 193 -3.38 -11.12 18.35
N TYR A 194 -4.51 -10.83 19.01
CA TYR A 194 -5.47 -9.87 18.48
C TYR A 194 -6.06 -8.96 19.57
N LEU A 195 -6.35 -7.73 19.17
CA LEU A 195 -7.21 -6.79 19.88
C LEU A 195 -8.30 -6.34 18.92
N LEU A 196 -9.48 -6.97 19.03
CA LEU A 196 -10.62 -6.70 18.16
C LEU A 196 -11.66 -5.88 18.92
N LEU A 197 -11.98 -4.70 18.40
CA LEU A 197 -12.98 -3.81 18.99
C LEU A 197 -14.37 -4.33 18.62
N ASN A 198 -15.13 -4.77 19.62
CA ASN A 198 -16.36 -5.48 19.37
C ASN A 198 -17.59 -4.67 19.79
N SER A 199 -18.71 -4.84 19.06
CA SER A 199 -20.04 -4.47 19.55
C SER A 199 -20.84 -5.65 20.15
N ARG A 200 -20.44 -6.92 19.94
CA ARG A 200 -21.07 -8.15 20.45
C ARG A 200 -20.11 -9.35 20.66
N ASP A 201 -19.81 -9.69 21.91
CA ASP A 201 -19.12 -10.87 22.46
C ASP A 201 -18.31 -11.81 21.53
N ILE A 202 -16.99 -11.60 21.51
CA ILE A 202 -15.96 -12.58 21.12
C ILE A 202 -15.25 -12.95 22.41
N PRO A 203 -15.21 -14.24 22.80
CA PRO A 203 -14.53 -14.63 24.03
C PRO A 203 -13.03 -14.31 23.93
N PRO A 204 -12.42 -13.65 24.92
CA PRO A 204 -10.99 -13.37 24.93
C PRO A 204 -10.17 -14.67 25.04
N LYS A 205 -8.92 -14.65 24.54
CA LYS A 205 -7.94 -15.72 24.83
C LYS A 205 -7.76 -15.85 26.36
N PRO A 206 -7.60 -17.08 26.90
CA PRO A 206 -7.23 -17.27 28.30
C PRO A 206 -5.85 -16.72 28.70
N SER A 207 -4.99 -16.36 27.74
CA SER A 207 -3.61 -15.91 28.00
C SER A 207 -3.45 -14.39 28.15
N MET A 208 -4.51 -13.60 27.99
CA MET A 208 -4.48 -12.17 28.29
C MET A 208 -5.03 -11.92 29.70
N MET A 209 -4.41 -12.56 30.69
CA MET A 209 -4.42 -11.99 32.04
C MET A 209 -3.54 -10.74 31.97
N LEU A 210 -4.17 -9.60 31.71
CA LEU A 210 -3.62 -8.31 32.10
C LEU A 210 -3.16 -8.46 33.55
N GLY A 211 -1.84 -8.39 33.75
CA GLY A 211 -1.25 -8.31 35.08
C GLY A 211 -2.02 -7.24 35.86
N SER A 212 -2.55 -7.67 37.00
CA SER A 212 -3.31 -6.89 37.97
C SER A 212 -2.82 -5.45 38.12
N SER A 213 -3.46 -4.48 37.45
CA SER A 213 -3.33 -3.04 37.80
C SER A 213 -4.29 -2.08 37.08
N LEU A 214 -5.08 -2.46 36.07
CA LEU A 214 -5.81 -1.47 35.24
C LEU A 214 -7.33 -1.64 35.17
N THR A 215 -7.94 -2.24 36.18
CA THR A 215 -9.40 -2.47 36.23
C THR A 215 -10.24 -1.26 36.64
N GLU A 216 -9.69 -0.04 36.77
CA GLU A 216 -10.42 1.09 37.39
C GLU A 216 -10.63 2.35 36.55
N LEU A 217 -10.37 2.37 35.25
CA LEU A 217 -10.39 3.65 34.50
C LEU A 217 -11.31 3.76 33.29
N LEU A 218 -12.49 3.12 33.30
CA LEU A 218 -13.57 3.47 32.35
C LEU A 218 -14.97 3.29 32.98
N PHE A 219 -15.37 4.27 33.80
CA PHE A 219 -16.75 4.79 33.84
C PHE A 219 -16.72 6.22 33.33
#